data_AF-A0A1Z3NBD3-F1
#
_entry.id   AF-A0A1Z3NBD3-F1
#
_cell.length_a   1.000
_cell.length_b   1.000
_cell.length_c   1.000
_cell.angle_alpha   90.00
_cell.angle_beta   90.00
_cell.angle_gamma   90.00
#
_symmetry.space_group_name_H-M   'P 1'
#
loop_
_entity.id
_entity.type
_entity.pdbx_description
1 polymer ?
#
loop_
_entity_poly.entity_id
_entity_poly.type
_entity_poly.pdbx_seq_one_letter_code
_entity_poly.pdbx_strand_id
1 'polypeptide(L)'
;MAVAAEKRNQLEELLIWKMSDELKLNTSEEKKFSEIVRDINKRKAQFNLELQASVDKMNKATTAKSKDEELTRYRKSLQSYGRMNEEEFDKLKPLLGPERMVQYLLIKQDLTNRIKTMLANPEVTPGKTAKPLPSPKLIEEK
;
A
#
# COMPACT_ATOMS: atom_id res chain seq x y z
N MET A 1 -15.08 2.10 12.99
CA MET A 1 -14.63 1.34 11.80
C MET A 1 -14.65 2.17 10.51
N ALA A 2 -15.64 3.05 10.26
CA ALA A 2 -15.70 3.89 9.05
C ALA A 2 -14.47 4.83 8.86
N VAL A 3 -14.05 5.54 9.92
CA VAL A 3 -12.92 6.49 9.84
C VAL A 3 -11.59 5.83 9.44
N ALA A 4 -11.34 4.59 9.86
CA ALA A 4 -10.12 3.86 9.49
C ALA A 4 -10.14 3.43 8.01
N ALA A 5 -11.32 3.04 7.51
CA ALA A 5 -11.51 2.71 6.10
C ALA A 5 -11.39 3.96 5.20
N GLU A 6 -11.94 5.10 5.62
CA GLU A 6 -11.80 6.38 4.92
C GLU A 6 -10.34 6.83 4.84
N LYS A 7 -9.61 6.79 5.96
CA LYS A 7 -8.17 7.12 5.98
C LYS A 7 -7.36 6.19 5.08
N ARG A 8 -7.68 4.89 5.05
CA ARG A 8 -7.03 3.93 4.15
C ARG A 8 -7.29 4.28 2.69
N ASN A 9 -8.54 4.59 2.33
CA ASN A 9 -8.89 4.97 0.98
C ASN A 9 -8.18 6.28 0.57
N GLN A 10 -8.11 7.27 1.45
CA GLN A 10 -7.35 8.51 1.19
C GLN A 10 -5.87 8.25 0.95
N LEU A 11 -5.24 7.39 1.77
CA LEU A 11 -3.85 6.99 1.60
C LEU A 11 -3.64 6.23 0.29
N GLU A 12 -4.58 5.36 -0.08
CA GLU A 12 -4.56 4.62 -1.34
C GLU A 12 -4.64 5.56 -2.55
N GLU A 13 -5.56 6.53 -2.54
CA GLU A 13 -5.66 7.53 -3.60
C GLU A 13 -4.41 8.40 -3.70
N LEU A 14 -3.84 8.81 -2.56
CA LEU A 14 -2.59 9.57 -2.54
C LEU A 14 -1.41 8.75 -3.10
N LEU A 15 -1.35 7.46 -2.78
CA LEU A 15 -0.36 6.52 -3.31
C LEU A 15 -0.50 6.36 -4.82
N ILE A 16 -1.73 6.16 -5.30
CA ILE A 16 -2.02 6.04 -6.73
C ILE A 16 -1.59 7.31 -7.44
N TRP A 17 -2.00 8.47 -6.94
CA TRP A 17 -1.63 9.77 -7.50
C TRP A 17 -0.10 9.96 -7.55
N LYS A 18 0.59 9.70 -6.44
CA LYS A 18 2.05 9.86 -6.36
C LYS A 18 2.78 8.91 -7.30
N MET A 19 2.32 7.66 -7.40
CA MET A 19 2.90 6.67 -8.31
C MET A 19 2.68 7.05 -9.77
N SER A 20 1.48 7.54 -10.13
CA SER A 20 1.18 8.01 -11.48
C SER A 20 2.09 9.17 -11.90
N ASP A 21 2.30 10.13 -11.00
CA ASP A 21 3.19 11.28 -11.21
C ASP A 21 4.66 10.86 -11.41
N GLU A 22 5.20 10.05 -10.50
CA GLU A 22 6.59 9.58 -10.58
C GLU A 22 6.87 8.71 -11.81
N LEU A 23 5.91 7.87 -12.19
CA LEU A 23 6.02 6.99 -13.37
C LEU A 23 5.66 7.70 -14.68
N LYS A 24 5.20 8.96 -14.60
CA LYS A 24 4.78 9.78 -15.75
C LYS A 24 3.77 9.04 -16.62
N LEU A 25 2.75 8.47 -15.98
CA LEU A 25 1.69 7.74 -16.66
C LEU A 25 0.81 8.70 -17.46
N ASN A 26 0.39 8.28 -18.65
CA ASN A 26 -0.66 9.00 -19.38
C ASN A 26 -2.04 8.62 -18.83
N THR A 27 -3.07 9.39 -19.19
CA THR A 27 -4.45 9.20 -18.67
C THR A 27 -5.00 7.77 -18.85
N SER A 28 -4.63 7.07 -19.94
CA SER A 28 -5.05 5.69 -20.17
C SER A 28 -4.32 4.72 -19.24
N GLU A 29 -3.01 4.92 -19.06
CA GLU A 29 -2.17 4.14 -18.16
C GLU A 29 -2.58 4.34 -16.70
N GLU A 30 -2.83 5.58 -16.27
CA GLU A 30 -3.28 5.93 -14.91
C GLU A 30 -4.60 5.25 -14.56
N LYS A 31 -5.56 5.24 -15.49
CA LYS A 31 -6.84 4.57 -15.29
C LYS A 31 -6.64 3.07 -15.05
N LYS A 32 -5.88 2.40 -15.90
CA LYS A 32 -5.60 0.96 -15.76
C LYS A 32 -4.79 0.66 -14.50
N PHE A 33 -3.81 1.50 -14.19
CA PHE A 33 -2.98 1.39 -13.00
C PHE A 33 -3.82 1.48 -11.72
N SER A 34 -4.67 2.51 -11.62
CA SER A 34 -5.54 2.71 -10.46
C SER A 34 -6.54 1.56 -10.30
N GLU A 35 -7.12 1.04 -11.40
CA GLU A 35 -8.00 -0.13 -11.37
C GLU A 35 -7.27 -1.38 -10.83
N ILE A 36 -6.05 -1.66 -11.31
CA ILE A 36 -5.24 -2.80 -10.85
C ILE A 36 -4.91 -2.66 -9.36
N VAL A 37 -4.42 -1.50 -8.93
CA VAL A 37 -4.03 -1.25 -7.54
C VAL A 37 -5.22 -1.37 -6.60
N ARG A 38 -6.37 -0.77 -6.94
CA ARG A 38 -7.58 -0.83 -6.12
C ARG A 38 -8.12 -2.25 -5.99
N ASP A 39 -8.16 -3.01 -7.09
CA ASP A 39 -8.60 -4.40 -7.07
C ASP A 39 -7.70 -5.28 -6.20
N ILE A 40 -6.38 -5.15 -6.35
CA ILE A 40 -5.40 -5.87 -5.53
C ILE A 40 -5.54 -5.50 -4.05
N ASN A 41 -5.64 -4.21 -3.71
CA ASN A 41 -5.78 -3.76 -2.34
C ASN A 41 -7.11 -4.20 -1.71
N LYS A 42 -8.21 -4.18 -2.46
CA LYS A 42 -9.51 -4.72 -2.02
C LYS A 42 -9.41 -6.20 -1.68
N ARG A 43 -8.76 -7.00 -2.53
CA ARG A 43 -8.57 -8.44 -2.29
C ARG A 43 -7.61 -8.71 -1.13
N LYS A 44 -6.51 -7.98 -1.03
CA LYS A 44 -5.60 -8.03 0.15
C LYS A 44 -6.34 -7.71 1.45
N ALA A 45 -7.20 -6.69 1.44
CA ALA A 45 -8.02 -6.34 2.60
C ALA A 45 -9.01 -7.45 2.97
N GLN A 46 -9.67 -8.05 1.98
CA GLN A 46 -10.58 -9.18 2.19
C GLN A 46 -9.87 -10.37 2.82
N PHE A 47 -8.70 -10.77 2.28
CA PHE A 47 -7.91 -11.85 2.87
C PHE A 47 -7.41 -11.52 4.28
N ASN A 48 -7.05 -10.27 4.57
CA ASN A 48 -6.71 -9.86 5.94
C ASN A 48 -7.89 -10.03 6.91
N LEU A 49 -9.11 -9.68 6.49
CA LEU A 49 -10.32 -9.91 7.30
C LEU A 49 -10.57 -11.41 7.52
N GLU A 50 -10.37 -12.23 6.49
CA GLU A 50 -10.50 -13.70 6.61
C GLU A 50 -9.46 -14.31 7.53
N LEU A 51 -8.21 -13.83 7.47
CA LEU A 51 -7.14 -14.26 8.38
C LEU A 51 -7.49 -13.92 9.83
N GLN A 52 -7.93 -12.68 10.09
CA GLN A 52 -8.35 -12.28 11.43
C GLN A 52 -9.56 -13.09 11.91
N ALA A 53 -10.57 -13.28 11.07
CA ALA A 53 -11.76 -14.06 11.40
C ALA A 53 -11.40 -15.53 11.70
N SER A 54 -10.46 -16.11 10.96
CA SER A 54 -9.99 -17.48 11.20
C SER A 54 -9.30 -17.59 12.57
N VAL A 55 -8.47 -16.60 12.94
CA VAL A 55 -7.84 -16.54 14.27
C VAL A 55 -8.87 -16.42 15.38
N ASP A 56 -9.86 -15.55 15.24
CA ASP A 56 -10.92 -15.39 16.23
C ASP A 56 -11.76 -16.66 16.39
N LYS A 57 -12.04 -17.38 15.29
CA LYS A 57 -12.76 -18.67 15.31
C LYS A 57 -11.91 -19.78 15.91
N MET A 58 -10.61 -19.86 15.59
CA MET A 58 -9.69 -20.81 16.22
C MET A 58 -9.65 -20.64 17.74
N ASN A 59 -9.64 -19.39 18.20
CA ASN A 59 -9.62 -19.08 19.63
C ASN A 59 -10.94 -19.48 20.33
N LYS A 60 -12.08 -19.37 19.63
CA LYS A 60 -13.42 -19.72 20.15
C LYS A 60 -13.77 -21.21 19.98
N ALA A 61 -13.03 -21.95 19.16
CA ALA A 61 -13.30 -23.36 18.88
C ALA A 61 -13.00 -24.24 20.11
N THR A 62 -13.96 -25.10 20.47
CA THR A 62 -13.88 -25.97 21.64
C THR A 62 -13.28 -27.34 21.34
N THR A 63 -13.24 -27.74 20.06
CA THR A 63 -12.74 -29.05 19.63
C THR A 63 -11.47 -28.93 18.79
N ALA A 64 -10.58 -29.93 18.90
CA ALA A 64 -9.36 -29.99 18.10
C ALA A 64 -9.66 -30.02 16.59
N LYS A 65 -10.74 -30.72 16.19
CA LYS A 65 -11.18 -30.78 14.79
C LYS A 65 -11.57 -29.40 14.24
N SER A 66 -12.36 -28.62 15.00
CA SER A 66 -12.74 -27.27 14.56
C SER A 66 -11.55 -26.32 14.49
N LYS A 67 -10.57 -26.47 15.39
CA LYS A 67 -9.30 -25.71 15.30
C LYS A 67 -8.51 -26.09 14.04
N ASP A 68 -8.43 -27.37 13.71
CA ASP A 68 -7.71 -27.85 12.51
C ASP A 68 -8.37 -27.38 11.19
N GLU A 69 -9.70 -27.35 11.14
CA GLU A 69 -10.45 -26.80 10.01
C GLU A 69 -10.16 -25.30 9.80
N GLU A 70 -10.12 -24.52 10.88
CA GLU A 70 -9.80 -23.09 10.81
C GLU A 70 -8.30 -22.84 10.52
N LEU A 71 -7.38 -23.68 10.99
CA LEU A 71 -5.97 -23.65 10.60
C LEU A 71 -5.81 -23.89 9.08
N THR A 72 -6.58 -24.83 8.54
CA THR A 72 -6.61 -25.10 7.09
C THR A 72 -7.12 -23.90 6.30
N ARG A 73 -8.18 -23.23 6.78
CA ARG A 73 -8.69 -21.98 6.18
C ARG A 73 -7.67 -20.86 6.25
N TYR A 74 -7.08 -20.64 7.42
CA TYR A 74 -6.03 -19.65 7.64
C TYR A 74 -4.87 -19.85 6.66
N ARG A 75 -4.37 -21.08 6.51
CA ARG A 75 -3.30 -21.40 5.56
C ARG A 75 -3.68 -21.05 4.12
N LYS A 76 -4.90 -21.35 3.68
CA LYS A 76 -5.37 -21.04 2.33
C LYS A 76 -5.45 -19.52 2.11
N SER A 77 -6.05 -18.77 3.03
CA SER A 77 -6.13 -17.31 2.92
C SER A 77 -4.74 -16.66 2.95
N LEU A 78 -3.79 -17.21 3.73
CA LEU A 78 -2.41 -16.72 3.77
C LEU A 78 -1.69 -16.94 2.44
N GLN A 79 -1.84 -18.13 1.84
CA GLN A 79 -1.28 -18.42 0.53
C GLN A 79 -1.86 -17.50 -0.55
N SER A 80 -3.18 -17.31 -0.55
CA SER A 80 -3.85 -16.39 -1.49
C SER A 80 -3.40 -14.96 -1.29
N TYR A 81 -3.22 -14.50 -0.04
CA TYR A 81 -2.69 -13.19 0.26
C TYR A 81 -1.28 -12.99 -0.31
N GLY A 82 -0.40 -13.98 -0.15
CA GLY A 82 0.96 -13.95 -0.72
C GLY A 82 0.96 -13.83 -2.25
N ARG A 83 0.11 -14.61 -2.92
CA ARG A 83 -0.04 -14.59 -4.39
C ARG A 83 -0.49 -13.24 -4.95
N MET A 84 -1.14 -12.39 -4.14
CA MET A 84 -1.55 -11.05 -4.60
C MET A 84 -0.36 -10.16 -4.97
N ASN A 85 0.83 -10.37 -4.38
CA ASN A 85 2.02 -9.61 -4.76
C ASN A 85 2.58 -10.05 -6.12
N GLU A 86 2.50 -11.35 -6.42
CA GLU A 86 2.88 -11.89 -7.73
C GLU A 86 1.89 -11.39 -8.80
N GLU A 87 0.60 -11.46 -8.53
CA GLU A 87 -0.43 -10.98 -9.45
C GLU A 87 -0.33 -9.47 -9.72
N GLU A 88 0.00 -8.68 -8.70
CA GLU A 88 0.28 -7.26 -8.85
C GLU A 88 1.46 -7.02 -9.81
N PHE A 89 2.54 -7.77 -9.66
CA PHE A 89 3.69 -7.70 -10.55
C PHE A 89 3.31 -8.06 -12.00
N ASP A 90 2.61 -9.19 -12.18
CA ASP A 90 2.24 -9.70 -13.50
C ASP A 90 1.25 -8.80 -14.24
N LYS A 91 0.36 -8.11 -13.52
CA LYS A 91 -0.58 -7.16 -14.12
C LYS A 91 0.07 -5.81 -14.43
N LEU A 92 0.99 -5.35 -13.59
CA LEU A 92 1.63 -4.04 -13.77
C LEU A 92 2.78 -4.06 -14.78
N LYS A 93 3.55 -5.14 -14.85
CA LYS A 93 4.71 -5.22 -15.76
C LYS A 93 4.36 -4.98 -17.24
N PRO A 94 3.27 -5.55 -17.81
CA PRO A 94 2.87 -5.27 -19.19
C PRO A 94 2.38 -3.84 -19.41
N LEU A 95 1.80 -3.21 -18.38
CA LEU A 95 1.32 -1.83 -18.44
C LEU A 95 2.45 -0.82 -18.38
N LEU A 96 3.43 -1.07 -17.50
CA LEU A 96 4.51 -0.13 -17.19
C LEU A 96 5.74 -0.35 -18.07
N GLY A 97 5.97 -1.57 -18.52
CA GLY A 97 7.26 -1.97 -19.10
C GLY A 97 8.35 -2.13 -18.03
N PRO A 98 9.53 -2.66 -18.42
CA PRO A 98 10.57 -3.05 -17.47
C PRO A 98 11.14 -1.87 -16.67
N GLU A 99 11.40 -0.73 -17.32
CA GLU A 99 12.05 0.43 -16.69
C GLU A 99 11.15 1.08 -15.62
N ARG A 100 9.90 1.39 -15.98
CA ARG A 100 8.92 1.94 -15.04
C ARG A 100 8.53 0.92 -13.95
N MET A 101 8.56 -0.38 -14.25
CA MET A 101 8.32 -1.39 -13.23
C MET A 101 9.42 -1.42 -12.16
N VAL A 102 10.69 -1.26 -12.55
CA VAL A 102 11.80 -1.12 -11.60
C VAL A 102 11.62 0.14 -10.75
N GLN A 103 11.29 1.27 -11.37
CA GLN A 103 11.01 2.52 -10.64
C GLN A 103 9.86 2.36 -9.65
N TYR A 104 8.76 1.75 -10.07
CA TYR A 104 7.62 1.43 -9.22
C TYR A 104 8.03 0.62 -7.99
N LEU A 105 8.84 -0.42 -8.15
CA LEU A 105 9.33 -1.24 -7.04
C LEU A 105 10.22 -0.45 -6.08
N LEU A 106 11.10 0.41 -6.60
CA LEU A 106 11.96 1.28 -5.78
C LEU A 106 11.13 2.28 -4.96
N ILE A 107 10.16 2.94 -5.59
CA ILE A 107 9.26 3.88 -4.91
C ILE A 107 8.45 3.16 -3.84
N LYS A 108 7.90 1.97 -4.16
CA LYS A 108 7.13 1.16 -3.21
C LYS A 108 7.98 0.74 -2.00
N GLN A 109 9.24 0.37 -2.22
CA GLN A 109 10.17 0.01 -1.16
C GLN A 109 10.48 1.22 -0.25
N ASP A 110 10.81 2.37 -0.84
CA ASP A 110 11.09 3.60 -0.10
C ASP A 110 9.89 4.02 0.75
N LEU A 111 8.69 4.05 0.17
CA LEU A 111 7.46 4.38 0.89
C LEU A 111 7.19 3.41 2.05
N THR A 112 7.38 2.10 1.82
CA THR A 112 7.23 1.09 2.87
C THR A 112 8.20 1.34 4.02
N ASN A 113 9.46 1.67 3.71
CA ASN A 113 10.47 1.96 4.73
C ASN A 113 10.15 3.23 5.50
N ARG A 114 9.71 4.30 4.81
CA ARG A 114 9.28 5.55 5.46
C ARG A 114 8.11 5.33 6.41
N ILE A 115 7.10 4.58 5.98
CA ILE A 115 5.94 4.24 6.83
C ILE A 115 6.40 3.46 8.06
N LYS A 116 7.24 2.44 7.88
CA LYS A 116 7.80 1.67 9.02
C LYS A 116 8.54 2.58 10.01
N THR A 117 9.39 3.48 9.52
CA THR A 117 10.13 4.43 10.35
C THR A 117 9.19 5.39 11.10
N MET A 118 8.17 5.92 10.43
CA MET A 118 7.17 6.79 11.08
C MET A 118 6.38 6.08 12.17
N LEU A 119 6.02 4.80 11.96
CA LEU A 119 5.32 4.00 12.96
C LEU A 119 6.22 3.61 14.13
N ALA A 120 7.52 3.38 13.88
CA ALA A 120 8.49 3.07 14.92
C ALA A 120 8.88 4.31 15.75
N ASN A 121 8.95 5.49 15.12
CA ASN A 121 9.37 6.75 15.73
C ASN A 121 8.37 7.89 15.41
N PRO A 122 7.22 7.95 16.10
CA PRO A 122 6.17 8.93 15.82
C PRO A 122 6.58 10.40 16.07
N GLU A 123 7.71 10.65 16.74
CA GLU A 123 8.23 12.00 16.99
C GLU A 123 9.11 12.57 15.86
N VAL A 124 9.51 11.76 14.87
CA VAL A 124 10.32 12.25 13.74
C VAL A 124 9.40 12.81 12.66
N THR A 125 8.99 14.07 12.83
CA THR A 125 8.35 14.85 11.76
C THR A 125 9.37 15.13 10.66
N PRO A 126 9.15 14.74 9.39
CA PRO A 126 10.05 15.12 8.30
C PRO A 126 9.84 16.61 8.02
N GLY A 127 10.65 17.46 8.66
CA GLY A 127 10.55 18.91 8.52
C GLY A 127 11.39 19.76 9.48
N LYS A 128 11.91 19.21 10.58
CA LYS A 128 12.67 20.01 11.57
C LYS A 128 14.16 20.24 11.25
N THR A 129 14.64 19.87 10.06
CA THR A 129 16.03 20.16 9.61
C THR A 129 16.12 20.90 8.27
N ALA A 130 15.01 21.39 7.71
CA ALA A 130 15.08 22.33 6.60
C ALA A 130 15.28 23.75 7.17
N LYS A 131 16.51 24.27 7.08
CA LYS A 131 16.74 25.72 7.24
C LYS A 131 15.76 26.44 6.30
N PRO A 132 14.99 27.45 6.79
CA PRO A 132 14.08 28.20 5.94
C PRO A 132 14.85 28.76 4.75
N LEU A 133 14.33 28.58 3.54
CA LEU A 133 14.87 29.22 2.35
C LEU A 133 14.91 30.73 2.61
N PRO A 134 16.02 31.42 2.32
CA PRO A 134 16.10 32.86 2.54
C PRO A 134 15.05 33.55 1.68
N SER A 135 14.27 34.44 2.30
CA SER A 135 13.24 35.22 1.65
C SER A 135 13.79 35.95 0.41
N PRO A 136 13.05 36.02 -0.71
CA PRO A 136 13.51 36.73 -1.89
C PRO A 136 13.79 38.20 -1.55
N LYS A 137 14.98 38.69 -1.90
CA LYS A 137 15.27 40.12 -1.81
C LYS A 137 14.45 40.83 -2.88
N LEU A 138 13.58 41.75 -2.47
CA LEU A 138 12.99 42.72 -3.39
C LEU A 138 14.12 43.44 -4.11
N ILE A 139 14.13 43.37 -5.44
CA ILE A 139 14.93 44.25 -6.29
C ILE A 139 14.15 45.56 -6.33
N GLU A 140 14.58 46.57 -5.59
CA GLU A 140 14.14 47.94 -5.85
C GLU A 140 14.75 48.36 -7.19
N GLU A 141 13.89 48.56 -8.19
CA GLU A 141 14.27 49.25 -9.43
C GLU A 141 14.71 50.68 -9.09
N LYS A 142 15.85 51.09 -9.62
CA LYS A 142 16.35 52.46 -9.57
C LYS A 142 15.66 53.34 -10.59
#